data_AF-A0A3R5ZQN3-F1
#
_entry.id   AF-A0A3R5ZQN3-F1
#
_cell.length_a   1.000
_cell.length_b   1.000
_cell.length_c   1.000
_cell.angle_alpha   90.00
_cell.angle_beta   90.00
_cell.angle_gamma   90.00
#
_symmetry.space_group_name_H-M   'P 1'
#
loop_
_entity.id
_entity.type
_entity.pdbx_description
1 polymer ?
#
loop_
_entity_poly.entity_id
_entity_poly.type
_entity_poly.pdbx_seq_one_letter_code
_entity_poly.pdbx_strand_id
1 'polypeptide(L)' 'MVNCIAVSLDYNNAPIAALSVSIPTFRISGEKEKEVVQILWEAKHRIEAHFQVYGVDFGN' A
#
# COMPACT_ATOMS: atom_id res chain seq x y z
N MET A 1 6.48 17.02 11.72
CA MET A 1 7.06 15.74 11.26
C MET A 1 5.93 14.80 10.91
N VAL A 2 6.09 14.02 9.84
CA VAL A 2 5.12 13.05 9.32
C VAL A 2 5.84 11.71 9.17
N ASN A 3 5.19 10.63 9.56
CA ASN A 3 5.64 9.26 9.34
C ASN A 3 4.89 8.66 8.16
N CYS A 4 5.59 7.95 7.29
CA CYS A 4 5.02 7.29 6.13
C CYS A 4 5.21 5.78 6.26
N ILE A 5 4.12 5.03 6.15
CA ILE A 5 4.14 3.57 6.08
C ILE A 5 3.69 3.21 4.67
N ALA A 6 4.44 2.36 3.98
CA ALA A 6 4.19 2.02 2.59
C ALA A 6 4.35 0.52 2.32
N VAL A 7 3.62 0.04 1.32
CA VAL A 7 3.74 -1.30 0.75
C VAL A 7 3.86 -1.19 -0.77
N SER A 8 4.60 -2.11 -1.38
CA SER A 8 4.60 -2.23 -2.85
C SER A 8 3.28 -2.78 -3.34
N LEU A 9 2.87 -2.35 -4.52
CA LEU A 9 1.84 -2.98 -5.32
C LEU A 9 2.55 -3.71 -6.46
N ASP A 10 2.32 -5.00 -6.55
CA ASP A 10 3.01 -5.90 -7.46
C ASP A 10 2.02 -6.38 -8.54
N TYR A 11 2.47 -6.41 -9.79
CA TYR A 11 1.74 -6.97 -10.91
C TYR A 11 2.67 -7.86 -11.71
N ASN A 12 2.25 -9.11 -11.96
CA ASN A 12 3.09 -10.13 -12.61
C ASN A 12 4.47 -10.30 -11.94
N ASN A 13 4.52 -10.32 -10.61
CA ASN A 13 5.73 -10.39 -9.78
C ASN A 13 6.71 -9.21 -9.95
N ALA A 14 6.28 -8.12 -10.59
CA ALA A 14 7.05 -6.89 -10.69
C ALA A 14 6.39 -5.78 -9.85
N PRO A 15 7.13 -5.08 -8.99
CA PRO A 15 6.61 -3.90 -8.30
C PRO A 15 6.37 -2.78 -9.33
N ILE A 16 5.13 -2.32 -9.41
CA ILE A 16 4.67 -1.33 -10.40
C ILE A 16 4.31 0.01 -9.77
N ALA A 17 3.93 -0.01 -8.48
CA ALA A 17 3.49 1.17 -7.74
C ALA A 17 3.72 0.96 -6.24
N ALA A 18 3.48 1.99 -5.45
CA ALA A 18 3.49 1.92 -3.99
C ALA A 18 2.21 2.53 -3.44
N LEU A 19 1.67 1.91 -2.39
CA LEU A 19 0.57 2.44 -1.60
C LEU A 19 1.13 2.88 -0.24
N SER A 20 0.83 4.11 0.18
CA SER A 20 1.34 4.64 1.44
C SER A 20 0.28 5.40 2.23
N VAL A 21 0.42 5.36 3.56
CA VAL A 21 -0.34 6.17 4.50
C VAL A 21 0.62 7.13 5.21
N SER A 22 0.30 8.42 5.15
CA SER A 22 1.04 9.49 5.82
C SER A 22 0.35 9.90 7.11
N ILE A 23 1.03 9.81 8.25
CA ILE A 23 0.49 10.03 9.58
C ILE A 23 1.33 11.08 10.30
N PRO A 24 0.74 12.16 10.84
CA PRO A 24 1.47 13.10 11.68
C PRO A 24 2.15 12.38 12.85
N THR A 25 3.41 12.69 13.15
CA THR A 25 4.21 11.92 14.12
C THR A 25 3.60 11.85 15.52
N PHE A 26 2.87 12.86 15.97
CA PHE A 26 2.20 12.83 17.28
C PHE A 26 0.94 11.94 17.32
N ARG A 27 0.47 11.45 16.16
CA ARG A 27 -0.66 10.52 16.03
C ARG A 27 -0.24 9.07 15.80
N ILE A 28 1.06 8.79 15.66
CA ILE A 28 1.53 7.41 15.51
C ILE A 28 1.80 6.81 16.90
N SER A 29 1.38 5.57 17.08
CA SER A 29 1.76 4.71 18.20
C SER A 29 2.14 3.35 17.62
N GLY A 30 2.86 2.52 18.38
CA GLY A 30 3.21 1.18 17.90
C GLY A 30 2.00 0.30 17.56
N GLU A 31 0.85 0.52 18.23
CA GLU A 31 -0.41 -0.15 17.90
C GLU A 31 -0.99 0.39 16.59
N LYS A 32 -1.00 1.71 16.40
CA LYS A 32 -1.50 2.35 15.19
C LYS A 32 -0.67 1.99 13.96
N GLU A 33 0.64 1.84 14.13
CA GLU A 33 1.53 1.38 13.08
C GLU A 33 1.16 -0.04 12.61
N LYS A 34 0.94 -0.98 13.54
CA LYS A 34 0.50 -2.35 13.21
C LYS A 34 -0.86 -2.36 12.52
N GLU A 35 -1.83 -1.58 13.01
CA GLU A 35 -3.15 -1.42 12.40
C GLU A 35 -3.02 -0.92 10.95
N VAL A 36 -2.19 0.10 10.72
CA VAL A 36 -1.97 0.69 9.40
C VAL A 36 -1.27 -0.29 8.46
N VAL A 37 -0.29 -1.05 8.94
CA VAL A 37 0.37 -2.10 8.15
C VAL A 37 -0.65 -3.17 7.72
N GLN A 38 -1.52 -3.61 8.63
CA GLN A 38 -2.55 -4.60 8.29
C GLN A 38 -3.53 -4.06 7.24
N ILE A 39 -4.01 -2.83 7.41
CA ILE A 39 -4.91 -2.17 6.45
C ILE A 39 -4.24 -2.03 5.08
N LEU A 40 -2.97 -1.60 5.04
CA LEU A 40 -2.19 -1.48 3.81
C LEU A 40 -2.04 -2.84 3.12
N TRP A 41 -1.83 -3.91 3.88
CA TRP A 41 -1.70 -5.27 3.36
C TRP A 41 -3.01 -5.81 2.77
N GLU A 42 -4.13 -5.59 3.45
CA GLU A 42 -5.46 -5.93 2.95
C GLU A 42 -5.80 -5.12 1.69
N ALA A 43 -5.47 -3.82 1.67
CA ALA A 43 -5.65 -2.95 0.51
C ALA A 43 -4.78 -3.39 -0.66
N LYS A 44 -3.50 -3.75 -0.42
CA LYS A 44 -2.57 -4.30 -1.42
C LYS A 44 -3.23 -5.47 -2.15
N HIS A 45 -3.65 -6.51 -1.43
CA HIS A 45 -4.25 -7.69 -2.05
C HIS A 45 -5.51 -7.38 -2.87
N ARG A 46 -6.36 -6.48 -2.38
CA ARG A 46 -7.58 -6.07 -3.10
C ARG A 46 -7.26 -5.34 -4.41
N ILE A 47 -6.25 -4.48 -4.38
CA ILE A 47 -5.82 -3.71 -5.56
C ILE A 47 -5.13 -4.64 -6.57
N GLU A 48 -4.23 -5.51 -6.11
CA GLU A 48 -3.54 -6.49 -6.96
C GLU A 48 -4.51 -7.49 -7.60
N ALA A 49 -5.53 -7.94 -6.87
CA ALA A 49 -6.60 -8.76 -7.43
C ALA A 49 -7.35 -8.01 -8.55
N HIS A 50 -7.54 -6.70 -8.40
CA HIS A 50 -8.16 -5.87 -9.43
C HIS A 50 -7.28 -5.74 -10.68
N PHE A 51 -5.96 -5.61 -10.49
CA PHE A 51 -4.98 -5.59 -11.58
C PHE A 51 -4.98 -6.89 -12.40
N GLN A 52 -5.16 -8.04 -11.73
CA GLN A 52 -5.25 -9.33 -12.41
C GLN A 52 -6.53 -9.49 -13.26
N VAL A 53 -7.65 -8.86 -12.86
CA VAL A 53 -8.94 -8.98 -13.56
C VAL A 53 -9.04 -8.04 -14.76
N TYR A 54 -8.65 -6.78 -14.60
CA TYR A 54 -8.86 -5.75 -15.63
C TYR A 54 -7.62 -5.45 -16.46
N GLY A 55 -6.47 -6.01 -16.07
CA GLY A 55 -5.18 -5.56 -16.57
C GLY A 55 -4.85 -4.16 -16.07
N VAL A 56 -3.58 -3.77 -16.17
CA VAL A 56 -3.15 -2.41 -15.89
C VAL A 56 -2.27 -1.96 -17.04
N ASP A 57 -2.69 -0.90 -17.72
CA ASP A 57 -1.88 -0.25 -18.72
C ASP A 57 -1.22 0.98 -18.09
N PHE A 58 0.11 0.94 -17.95
CA PHE A 58 0.91 2.05 -17.45
C PHE A 58 1.38 2.98 -18.56
N GLY A 59 0.93 2.79 -19.81
CA GLY A 59 1.18 3.69 -20.92
C GLY A 59 2.65 3.80 -21.30
N ASN A 60 3.36 2.67 -21.36
CA ASN A 60 4.73 2.60 -21.89
C ASN A 60 4.75 2.68 -23.41
#